data_AF-A0A060CD08-F1
#
_entry.id   AF-A0A060CD08-F1
#
_cell.length_a   1.000
_cell.length_b   1.000
_cell.length_c   1.000
_cell.angle_alpha   90.00
_cell.angle_beta   90.00
_cell.angle_gamma   90.00
#
_symmetry.space_group_name_H-M   'P 1'
#
loop_
_entity.id
_entity.type
_entity.pdbx_description
1 polymer ?
#
loop_
_entity_poly.entity_id
_entity_poly.type
_entity_poly.pdbx_seq_one_letter_code
_entity_poly.pdbx_strand_id
1 'polypeptide(L)'
;DVSLGGARIRVVHQAADKIGVGDEAAVRFEPLSTNIPLDVLPLTVRNFVEDGNTVIIGCRFRTSTAQHYRLIADLLFANSKQWSEFQESRRINIGLVRGTIWFVKTSIYQTFRGMGYLMRRIGAAQDREAEVGRTAEKPAP
;
A
#
# COMPACT_ATOMS: atom_id res chain seq x y z
N ASP A 1 9.68 -5.08 -1.10
CA ASP A 1 8.23 -5.36 -1.09
C ASP A 1 7.67 -5.03 -2.46
N VAL A 2 6.71 -5.81 -2.95
CA VAL A 2 6.16 -5.65 -4.28
C VAL A 2 4.65 -5.91 -4.31
N SER A 3 3.99 -5.24 -5.24
CA SER A 3 2.57 -5.40 -5.54
C SER A 3 2.37 -5.46 -7.06
N LEU A 4 1.15 -5.73 -7.53
CA LEU A 4 0.82 -5.68 -8.95
C LEU A 4 1.05 -4.29 -9.59
N GLY A 5 0.93 -3.22 -8.80
CA GLY A 5 1.03 -1.84 -9.29
C GLY A 5 2.41 -1.20 -9.16
N GLY A 6 3.33 -1.82 -8.42
CA GLY A 6 4.62 -1.19 -8.13
C GLY A 6 5.47 -1.94 -7.12
N ALA A 7 6.66 -1.41 -6.90
CA ALA A 7 7.70 -1.99 -6.06
C ALA A 7 8.28 -0.95 -5.09
N ARG A 8 8.73 -1.40 -3.92
CA ARG A 8 9.68 -0.66 -3.08
C ARG A 8 11.06 -1.26 -3.23
N ILE A 9 11.99 -0.44 -3.72
CA ILE A 9 13.38 -0.83 -3.99
C ILE A 9 14.26 -0.11 -2.97
N ARG A 10 15.07 -0.87 -2.23
CA ARG A 10 16.05 -0.33 -1.30
C ARG A 10 17.38 -0.17 -2.02
N VAL A 11 17.94 1.03 -2.00
CA VAL A 11 19.24 1.35 -2.60
C VAL A 11 20.17 1.98 -1.57
N VAL A 12 21.48 1.91 -1.81
CA VAL A 12 22.48 2.59 -0.98
C VAL A 12 22.43 4.09 -1.26
N HIS A 13 22.54 4.92 -0.22
CA HIS A 13 22.27 6.36 -0.26
C HIS A 13 22.97 7.11 -1.41
N GLN A 14 24.24 6.81 -1.68
CA GLN A 14 25.04 7.42 -2.76
C GLN A 14 24.47 7.23 -4.18
N ALA A 15 23.60 6.24 -4.39
CA ALA A 15 22.95 6.00 -5.68
C ALA A 15 21.60 6.75 -5.83
N ALA A 16 21.03 7.26 -4.73
CA ALA A 16 19.73 7.92 -4.72
C ALA A 16 19.81 9.42 -5.06
N ASP A 17 20.96 10.07 -4.87
CA ASP A 17 21.16 11.51 -5.10
C ASP A 17 20.89 11.98 -6.54
N LYS A 18 20.82 11.05 -7.49
CA LYS A 18 20.59 11.31 -8.92
C LYS A 18 19.17 11.03 -9.39
N ILE A 19 18.26 10.62 -8.49
CA ILE A 19 16.91 10.17 -8.85
C ILE A 19 15.89 11.05 -8.15
N GLY A 20 14.99 11.66 -8.93
CA GLY A 20 13.91 12.52 -8.47
C GLY A 20 12.54 11.82 -8.45
N VAL A 21 11.56 12.45 -7.77
CA VAL A 21 10.16 12.02 -7.85
C VAL A 21 9.61 12.38 -9.22
N GLY A 22 8.96 11.42 -9.89
CA GLY A 22 8.43 11.59 -11.24
C GLY A 22 9.37 11.09 -12.34
N ASP A 23 10.62 10.79 -12.01
CA ASP A 23 11.59 10.29 -12.97
C ASP A 23 11.16 8.94 -13.54
N GLU A 24 11.43 8.77 -14.83
CA GLU A 24 11.34 7.49 -15.51
C GLU A 24 12.61 6.70 -15.25
N ALA A 25 12.45 5.55 -14.64
CA ALA A 25 13.54 4.65 -14.34
C ALA A 25 13.17 3.24 -14.78
N ALA A 26 14.13 2.34 -14.72
CA ALA A 26 13.95 0.97 -15.17
C ALA A 26 14.71 0.05 -14.23
N VAL A 27 14.07 -1.05 -13.82
CA VAL A 27 14.69 -2.05 -12.94
C VAL A 27 14.92 -3.34 -13.72
N ARG A 28 16.10 -3.93 -13.53
CA ARG A 28 16.41 -5.27 -14.00
C ARG A 28 16.60 -6.17 -12.79
N PHE A 29 16.02 -7.35 -12.84
CA PHE A 29 16.17 -8.39 -11.84
C PHE A 29 16.28 -9.74 -12.54
N GLU A 30 16.77 -10.75 -11.82
CA GLU A 30 16.82 -12.12 -12.31
C GLU A 30 15.48 -12.82 -12.00
N PRO A 31 14.70 -13.22 -13.02
CA PRO A 31 13.47 -13.98 -12.81
C PRO A 31 13.77 -15.33 -12.17
N LEU A 32 12.86 -15.78 -11.32
CA LEU A 32 12.97 -17.11 -10.70
C LEU A 32 12.55 -18.22 -11.68
N SER A 33 11.60 -17.94 -12.57
CA SER A 33 11.19 -18.89 -13.61
C SER A 33 12.20 -18.96 -14.76
N THR A 34 12.66 -20.16 -15.11
CA THR A 34 13.65 -20.41 -16.17
C THR A 34 13.17 -20.02 -17.59
N ASN A 35 11.86 -19.85 -17.79
CA ASN A 35 11.24 -19.59 -19.10
C ASN A 35 10.97 -18.10 -19.38
N ILE A 36 11.46 -17.19 -18.54
CA ILE A 36 11.26 -15.75 -18.70
C ILE A 36 12.62 -15.12 -19.04
N PRO A 37 12.75 -14.43 -20.19
CA PRO A 37 14.00 -13.80 -20.54
C PRO A 37 14.33 -12.66 -19.58
N LEU A 38 15.62 -12.41 -19.38
CA LEU A 38 16.11 -11.30 -18.58
C LEU A 38 15.79 -9.98 -19.29
N ASP A 39 14.80 -9.27 -18.79
CA ASP A 39 14.28 -8.04 -19.40
C ASP A 39 14.18 -6.91 -18.37
N VAL A 40 13.92 -5.69 -18.84
CA VAL A 40 13.88 -4.49 -18.01
C VAL A 40 12.43 -4.11 -17.75
N LEU A 41 12.10 -3.88 -16.49
CA LEU A 41 10.78 -3.42 -16.08
C LEU A 41 10.78 -1.90 -15.90
N PRO A 42 10.17 -1.12 -16.83
CA PRO A 42 10.08 0.32 -16.70
C PRO A 42 9.15 0.72 -15.55
N LEU A 43 9.53 1.78 -14.86
CA LEU A 43 8.85 2.28 -13.68
C LEU A 43 8.96 3.80 -13.58
N THR A 44 8.11 4.38 -12.75
CA THR A 44 8.16 5.80 -12.42
C THR A 44 8.29 5.96 -10.92
N VAL A 45 9.21 6.82 -10.50
CA VAL A 45 9.45 7.08 -9.08
C VAL A 45 8.31 7.90 -8.48
N ARG A 46 7.83 7.48 -7.31
CA ARG A 46 6.66 8.07 -6.64
C ARG A 46 7.02 8.74 -5.32
N ASN A 47 7.93 8.17 -4.55
CA ASN A 47 8.40 8.74 -3.30
C ASN A 47 9.73 8.14 -2.87
N PHE A 48 10.31 8.76 -1.86
CA PHE A 48 11.51 8.31 -1.17
C PHE A 48 11.24 8.27 0.33
N VAL A 49 11.82 7.28 1.00
CA VAL A 49 11.84 7.17 2.45
C VAL A 49 13.28 6.87 2.86
N GLU A 50 13.88 7.75 3.64
CA GLU A 50 15.20 7.52 4.21
C GLU A 50 15.13 6.41 5.27
N ASP A 51 16.07 5.48 5.22
CA ASP A 51 16.19 4.37 6.17
C ASP A 51 17.67 4.16 6.53
N GLY A 52 18.15 5.01 7.45
CA GLY A 52 19.53 5.03 7.92
C GLY A 52 20.52 5.31 6.79
N ASN A 53 21.35 4.33 6.47
CA ASN A 53 22.36 4.43 5.39
C ASN A 53 21.81 4.00 4.01
N THR A 54 20.52 3.72 3.92
CA THR A 54 19.83 3.32 2.69
C THR A 54 18.66 4.24 2.41
N VAL A 55 18.24 4.27 1.15
CA VAL A 55 17.03 4.98 0.73
C VAL A 55 16.08 3.96 0.13
N ILE A 56 14.82 4.01 0.56
CA ILE A 56 13.74 3.20 0.01
C ILE A 56 13.00 4.05 -1.02
N ILE A 57 13.06 3.60 -2.27
CA ILE A 57 12.39 4.25 -3.40
C ILE A 57 11.08 3.53 -3.66
N GLY A 58 9.96 4.26 -3.58
CA GLY A 58 8.65 3.77 -4.02
C GLY A 58 8.46 4.00 -5.51
N CYS A 59 8.25 2.93 -6.26
CA CYS A 59 8.14 2.95 -7.71
C CYS A 59 6.78 2.41 -8.18
N ARG A 60 6.25 2.97 -9.27
CA ARG A 60 5.06 2.47 -9.97
C ARG A 60 5.46 1.85 -11.30
N PHE A 61 4.98 0.66 -11.63
CA PHE A 61 5.29 0.02 -12.90
C PHE A 61 4.62 0.74 -14.08
N ARG A 62 5.32 0.78 -15.22
CA ARG A 62 4.84 1.33 -16.50
C ARG A 62 4.72 0.18 -17.52
N THR A 63 3.76 -0.71 -17.34
CA THR A 63 3.57 -1.85 -18.23
C THR A 63 3.10 -1.40 -19.62
N SER A 64 3.83 -1.80 -20.66
CA SER A 64 3.49 -1.49 -22.07
C SER A 64 3.40 -2.75 -22.93
N THR A 65 4.08 -3.82 -22.54
CA THR A 65 4.13 -5.10 -23.26
C THR A 65 3.66 -6.25 -22.39
N ALA A 66 3.28 -7.36 -23.02
CA ALA A 66 2.93 -8.61 -22.32
C ALA A 66 4.09 -9.17 -21.48
N GLN A 67 5.34 -8.95 -21.92
CA GLN A 67 6.54 -9.38 -21.19
C GLN A 67 6.66 -8.70 -19.82
N HIS A 68 6.33 -7.41 -19.72
CA HIS A 68 6.37 -6.71 -18.43
C HIS A 68 5.39 -7.32 -17.42
N TYR A 69 4.21 -7.75 -17.87
CA TYR A 69 3.25 -8.45 -16.99
C TYR A 69 3.76 -9.82 -16.54
N ARG A 70 4.46 -10.55 -17.41
CA ARG A 70 5.08 -11.84 -17.04
C ARG A 70 6.19 -11.65 -16.01
N LEU A 71 7.02 -10.62 -16.16
CA LEU A 71 8.05 -10.26 -15.17
C LEU A 71 7.44 -9.89 -13.81
N ILE A 72 6.36 -9.09 -13.80
CA ILE A 72 5.66 -8.73 -12.55
C ILE A 72 5.06 -9.98 -11.89
N ALA A 73 4.46 -10.88 -12.68
CA ALA A 73 3.87 -12.10 -12.17
C ALA A 73 4.93 -13.03 -11.56
N ASP A 74 6.08 -13.18 -12.22
CA ASP A 74 7.20 -13.95 -11.68
C ASP A 74 7.69 -13.38 -10.35
N LEU A 75 7.93 -12.07 -10.31
CA LEU A 75 8.44 -11.41 -9.11
C LEU A 75 7.46 -11.50 -7.92
N LEU A 76 6.15 -11.50 -8.17
CA LEU A 76 5.12 -11.64 -7.14
C LEU A 76 4.84 -13.09 -6.71
N PHE A 77 4.78 -14.01 -7.66
CA PHE A 77 4.16 -15.32 -7.45
C PHE A 77 5.13 -16.49 -7.57
N ALA A 78 6.32 -16.30 -8.16
CA ALA A 78 7.25 -17.41 -8.34
C ALA A 78 7.77 -17.95 -7.00
N ASN A 79 7.87 -17.09 -5.97
CA ASN A 79 8.28 -17.52 -4.65
C ASN A 79 7.07 -17.92 -3.78
N SER A 80 6.61 -19.17 -3.93
CA SER A 80 5.56 -19.75 -3.10
C SER A 80 5.91 -19.82 -1.60
N LYS A 81 7.21 -19.90 -1.27
CA LYS A 81 7.70 -20.01 0.11
C LYS A 81 7.39 -18.75 0.94
N GLN A 82 7.43 -17.57 0.32
CA GLN A 82 7.04 -16.31 0.99
C GLN A 82 5.61 -16.36 1.52
N TRP A 83 4.69 -16.99 0.78
CA TRP A 83 3.30 -17.12 1.22
C TRP A 83 3.16 -18.06 2.41
N SER A 84 3.91 -19.17 2.43
CA SER A 84 3.94 -20.09 3.56
C SER A 84 4.53 -19.45 4.81
N GLU A 85 5.67 -18.77 4.69
CA GLU A 85 6.32 -18.03 5.79
C GLU A 85 5.39 -16.93 6.33
N PHE A 86 4.66 -16.24 5.46
CA PHE A 86 3.67 -15.24 5.87
C PHE A 86 2.50 -15.85 6.64
N GLN A 87 1.94 -16.98 6.17
CA GLN A 87 0.88 -17.68 6.90
C GLN A 87 1.38 -18.17 8.25
N GLU A 88 2.57 -18.75 8.30
CA GLU A 88 3.18 -19.27 9.52
C GLU A 88 3.47 -18.16 10.54
N SER A 89 4.01 -17.02 10.10
CA SER A 89 4.23 -15.85 10.97
C SER A 89 2.96 -15.34 11.65
N ARG A 90 1.80 -15.58 11.03
CA ARG A 90 0.47 -15.21 11.57
C ARG A 90 -0.17 -16.31 12.40
N ARG A 91 0.39 -17.54 12.43
CA ARG A 91 -0.08 -18.62 13.32
C ARG A 91 0.40 -18.35 14.74
N ILE A 92 -0.26 -17.42 15.39
CA ILE A 92 -0.10 -17.19 16.83
C ILE A 92 -1.05 -18.11 17.59
N ASN A 93 -0.51 -19.00 18.43
CA ASN A 93 -1.34 -19.79 19.33
C ASN A 93 -1.65 -18.95 20.59
N ILE A 94 -2.69 -18.12 20.48
CA ILE A 94 -3.13 -17.24 21.57
C ILE A 94 -3.80 -18.02 22.72
N GLY A 95 -4.27 -19.24 22.46
CA GLY A 95 -5.07 -20.04 23.38
C GLY A 95 -6.53 -19.56 23.49
N LEU A 96 -7.46 -20.48 23.79
CA LEU A 96 -8.90 -20.20 23.74
C LEU A 96 -9.34 -19.06 24.66
N VAL A 97 -8.95 -19.11 25.94
CA VAL A 97 -9.40 -18.13 26.95
C VAL A 97 -8.87 -16.72 26.64
N ARG A 98 -7.57 -16.60 26.35
CA ARG A 98 -6.93 -15.32 26.01
C ARG A 98 -7.46 -14.78 24.69
N GLY A 99 -7.69 -15.65 23.70
CA GLY A 99 -8.31 -15.30 22.43
C GLY A 99 -9.72 -14.73 22.60
N THR A 100 -10.56 -15.36 23.43
CA THR A 100 -11.92 -14.89 23.72
C THR A 100 -11.91 -13.52 24.40
N ILE A 101 -11.08 -13.31 25.43
CA ILE A 101 -10.97 -12.01 26.11
C ILE A 101 -10.49 -10.93 25.13
N TRP A 102 -9.48 -11.24 24.32
CA TRP A 102 -8.95 -10.32 23.31
C TRP A 102 -9.99 -9.96 22.25
N PHE A 103 -10.76 -10.94 21.79
CA PHE A 103 -11.86 -10.75 20.84
C PHE A 103 -12.95 -9.85 21.42
N VAL A 104 -13.45 -10.14 22.63
CA VAL A 104 -14.51 -9.34 23.28
C VAL A 104 -14.05 -7.90 23.47
N LYS A 105 -12.82 -7.69 23.97
CA LYS A 105 -12.24 -6.36 24.13
C LYS A 105 -12.16 -5.61 22.80
N THR A 106 -11.70 -6.28 21.74
CA THR A 106 -11.57 -5.70 20.40
C THR A 106 -12.93 -5.33 19.82
N SER A 107 -13.92 -6.21 19.92
CA SER A 107 -15.27 -6.01 19.41
C SER A 107 -15.96 -4.82 20.09
N ILE A 108 -15.85 -4.70 21.42
CA ILE A 108 -16.39 -3.56 22.17
C ILE A 108 -15.72 -2.26 21.70
N TYR A 109 -14.39 -2.22 21.67
CA TYR A 109 -13.64 -1.02 21.28
C TYR A 109 -13.97 -0.56 19.86
N GLN A 110 -13.99 -1.49 18.89
CA GLN A 110 -14.28 -1.16 17.50
C GLN A 110 -15.73 -0.74 17.28
N THR A 111 -16.68 -1.30 18.05
CA THR A 111 -18.08 -0.88 18.01
C THR A 111 -18.23 0.58 18.45
N PHE A 112 -17.62 0.97 19.56
CA PHE A 112 -17.65 2.35 20.01
C PHE A 112 -16.94 3.30 19.04
N ARG A 113 -15.79 2.91 18.49
CA ARG A 113 -15.08 3.70 17.48
C ARG A 113 -15.93 3.87 16.20
N GLY A 114 -16.58 2.81 15.74
CA GLY A 114 -17.51 2.84 14.60
C GLY A 114 -18.70 3.76 14.84
N MET A 115 -19.28 3.68 16.04
CA MET A 115 -20.37 4.57 16.46
C MET A 115 -19.93 6.05 16.46
N GLY A 116 -18.71 6.34 16.93
CA GLY A 116 -18.14 7.68 16.88
C GLY A 116 -18.04 8.23 15.45
N TYR A 117 -17.63 7.41 14.49
CA TYR A 117 -17.63 7.81 13.07
C TYR A 117 -19.04 8.05 12.52
N LEU A 118 -20.02 7.22 12.91
CA LEU A 118 -21.40 7.39 12.51
C LEU A 118 -21.97 8.71 13.04
N MET A 119 -21.80 8.99 14.33
CA MET A 119 -22.24 10.25 14.93
C MET A 119 -21.57 11.47 14.26
N ARG A 120 -20.26 11.39 13.98
CA ARG A 120 -19.55 12.46 13.25
C ARG A 120 -20.13 12.70 11.86
N ARG A 121 -20.54 11.64 11.16
CA ARG A 121 -21.13 11.75 9.82
C ARG A 121 -22.54 12.37 9.87
N ILE A 122 -23.33 12.01 10.89
CA ILE A 122 -24.67 12.60 11.08
C ILE A 122 -24.54 14.09 11.39
N GLY A 123 -23.66 14.47 12.33
CA GLY A 123 -23.39 15.89 12.63
C GLY A 123 -22.91 16.67 11.40
N ALA A 124 -21.97 16.12 10.63
CA ALA A 124 -21.47 16.77 9.41
C ALA A 124 -22.52 16.87 8.28
N ALA A 125 -23.54 16.01 8.25
CA ALA A 125 -24.66 16.13 7.30
C ALA A 125 -25.60 17.26 7.70
N GLN A 126 -25.86 17.39 9.00
CA GLN A 126 -26.70 18.43 9.57
C GLN A 126 -26.07 19.82 9.43
N ASP A 127 -24.75 19.93 9.60
CA ASP A 127 -24.00 21.17 9.35
C ASP A 127 -24.08 21.60 7.88
N ARG A 128 -24.00 20.65 6.94
CA ARG A 128 -24.13 20.93 5.49
C ARG A 128 -25.54 21.40 5.12
N GLU A 129 -26.58 20.81 5.68
CA GLU A 129 -27.96 21.27 5.47
C GLU A 129 -28.18 22.68 6.03
N ALA A 130 -27.61 22.97 7.20
CA ALA A 130 -27.66 24.30 7.81
C ALA A 130 -26.85 25.37 7.05
N GLU A 131 -25.79 24.97 6.34
CA GLU A 131 -24.97 25.86 5.48
C GLU A 131 -25.68 26.14 4.14
N VAL A 132 -26.30 25.13 3.52
CA VAL A 132 -27.11 25.29 2.31
C VAL A 132 -28.34 26.18 2.57
N GLY A 133 -29.03 25.99 3.70
CA GLY A 133 -30.16 26.84 4.09
C GLY A 133 -29.77 28.31 4.29
N ARG A 134 -28.65 28.58 4.97
CA ARG A 134 -28.12 29.94 5.15
C ARG A 134 -27.66 30.61 3.85
N THR A 135 -27.19 29.83 2.88
CA THR A 135 -26.76 30.35 1.57
C THR A 135 -27.97 30.68 0.69
N ALA A 136 -29.09 29.95 0.84
CA ALA A 136 -30.34 30.22 0.13
C ALA A 136 -31.13 31.43 0.66
N GLU A 137 -30.93 31.81 1.93
CA GLU A 137 -31.62 32.95 2.57
C GLU A 137 -30.94 34.30 2.30
N LYS A 138 -29.71 34.34 1.76
CA LYS A 138 -29.04 35.61 1.46
C LYS A 138 -29.59 36.16 0.13
N PRO A 139 -30.41 37.24 0.12
CA PRO A 139 -30.85 37.81 -1.14
C PRO A 139 -29.64 38.37 -1.91
N ALA A 140 -29.61 38.09 -3.20
CA ALA A 140 -28.63 38.66 -4.12
C ALA A 140 -28.69 40.21 -4.07
N PRO A 141 -27.53 40.88 -4.20
CA PRO A 141 -27.42 42.34 -4.03
C PRO A 141 -28.28 43.13 -5.02
#